data_AF-A0A533YBM7-F1
#
_entry.id   AF-A0A533YBM7-F1
#
_cell.length_a   1.000
_cell.length_b   1.000
_cell.length_c   1.000
_cell.angle_alpha   90.00
_cell.angle_beta   90.00
_cell.angle_gamma   90.00
#
_symmetry.space_group_name_H-M   'P 1'
#
loop_
_entity.id
_entity.type
_entity.pdbx_description
1 polymer ?
#
loop_
_entity_poly.entity_id
_entity_poly.type
_entity_poly.pdbx_seq_one_letter_code
_entity_poly.pdbx_strand_id
1 'polypeptide(L)'
;QDYFVCDGCGYIGKGEMPVKCPVCGAEGARFKQVDKSIFEAAAKAEGAIETELAYDDVPMQWTKDAKEAIRAVPAGFQRRRAKAKIEKTARKLGMTTITLEYAAPMIQEAAAEDYTPIFANKGSGTAPSTETKLNETGGKGSNGGNGGGQMSVPSPYTWTPEAQQRLERVPVGFMRDCTKALIQKHADKIGASTITLEVANQGIEQAKGTMEEAMKSGNLKDIIERLTGASASKTGLG
;
A
#
# COMPACT_ATOMS: atom_id res chain seq x y z
N GLN A 1 3.81 5.50 -37.70
CA GLN A 1 4.93 5.53 -36.76
C GLN A 1 4.90 4.23 -36.00
N ASP A 2 5.97 3.44 -36.12
CA ASP A 2 6.07 2.16 -35.43
C ASP A 2 6.53 2.36 -33.98
N TYR A 3 6.03 1.50 -33.11
CA TYR A 3 6.35 1.49 -31.69
C TYR A 3 6.92 0.13 -31.33
N PHE A 4 7.99 0.15 -30.55
CA PHE A 4 8.72 -1.04 -30.16
C PHE A 4 8.81 -1.07 -28.65
N VAL A 5 8.40 -2.18 -28.03
CA VAL A 5 8.43 -2.34 -26.57
C VAL A 5 9.41 -3.43 -26.17
N CYS A 6 10.35 -3.09 -25.29
CA CYS A 6 11.31 -4.05 -24.77
C CYS A 6 10.66 -5.00 -23.76
N ASP A 7 10.81 -6.30 -23.96
CA ASP A 7 10.22 -7.36 -23.14
C ASP A 7 10.79 -7.43 -21.69
N GLY A 8 11.98 -6.88 -21.45
CA GLY A 8 12.65 -6.94 -20.15
C GLY A 8 12.35 -5.73 -19.27
N CYS A 9 12.39 -4.53 -19.85
CA CYS A 9 12.27 -3.26 -19.13
C CYS A 9 10.92 -2.54 -19.36
N GLY A 10 10.16 -2.91 -20.39
CA GLY A 10 8.97 -2.17 -20.81
C GLY A 10 9.26 -0.83 -21.48
N TYR A 11 10.51 -0.53 -21.82
CA TYR A 11 10.88 0.70 -22.53
C TYR A 11 10.26 0.73 -23.93
N ILE A 12 9.79 1.92 -24.34
CA ILE A 12 9.08 2.13 -25.59
C ILE A 12 9.90 3.03 -26.50
N GLY A 13 10.42 2.45 -27.57
CA GLY A 13 11.05 3.16 -28.68
C GLY A 13 10.00 3.61 -29.69
N LYS A 14 10.18 4.81 -30.25
CA LYS A 14 9.36 5.35 -31.35
C LYS A 14 10.20 5.39 -32.63
N GLY A 15 9.59 5.06 -33.77
CA GLY A 15 10.30 5.09 -35.05
C GLY A 15 10.91 3.73 -35.36
N GLU A 16 12.20 3.68 -35.67
CA GLU A 16 12.88 2.43 -36.03
C GLU A 16 13.15 1.55 -34.80
N MET A 17 13.30 0.24 -35.04
CA MET A 17 13.56 -0.73 -33.98
C MET A 17 14.86 -0.40 -33.23
N PRO A 18 14.80 -0.11 -31.91
CA PRO A 18 16.00 0.24 -31.15
C PRO A 18 16.98 -0.93 -31.09
N VAL A 19 18.27 -0.65 -31.25
CA VAL A 19 19.34 -1.66 -31.20
C VAL A 19 19.63 -2.11 -29.75
N LYS A 20 19.27 -1.29 -28.75
CA LYS A 20 19.48 -1.56 -27.31
C LYS A 20 18.45 -0.83 -26.43
N CYS A 21 17.91 -1.47 -25.39
CA CYS A 21 17.05 -0.82 -24.38
C CYS A 21 17.93 0.12 -23.53
N PRO A 22 17.65 1.43 -23.48
CA PRO A 22 18.39 2.38 -22.63
C PRO A 22 18.10 2.18 -21.13
N VAL A 23 17.05 1.44 -20.78
CA VAL A 23 16.63 1.20 -19.38
C VAL A 23 17.31 -0.03 -18.78
N CYS A 24 17.33 -1.17 -19.47
CA CYS A 24 17.93 -2.42 -18.96
C CYS A 24 19.13 -2.93 -19.76
N GLY A 25 19.51 -2.26 -20.85
CA GLY A 25 20.62 -2.68 -21.70
C GLY A 25 20.34 -3.89 -22.59
N ALA A 26 19.12 -4.42 -22.61
CA ALA A 26 18.74 -5.55 -23.48
C ALA A 26 18.92 -5.23 -24.97
N GLU A 27 19.27 -6.24 -25.77
CA GLU A 27 19.48 -6.11 -27.21
C GLU A 27 18.17 -5.85 -27.98
N GLY A 28 18.30 -5.30 -29.20
CA GLY A 28 17.17 -4.93 -30.06
C GLY A 28 16.19 -6.06 -30.36
N ALA A 29 16.64 -7.32 -30.40
CA ALA A 29 15.78 -8.49 -30.59
C ALA A 29 14.74 -8.70 -29.47
N ARG A 30 14.95 -8.07 -28.31
CA ARG A 30 14.03 -8.08 -27.18
C ARG A 30 12.88 -7.07 -27.33
N PHE A 31 12.89 -6.26 -28.39
CA PHE A 31 11.81 -5.36 -28.72
C PHE A 31 10.73 -6.05 -29.55
N LYS A 32 9.50 -5.95 -29.10
CA LYS A 32 8.30 -6.39 -29.83
C LYS A 32 7.64 -5.18 -30.46
N GLN A 33 7.33 -5.27 -31.76
CA GLN A 33 6.57 -4.24 -32.44
C GLN A 33 5.13 -4.26 -31.90
N VAL A 34 4.65 -3.09 -31.53
CA VAL A 34 3.29 -2.88 -31.04
C VAL A 34 2.51 -2.22 -32.17
N ASP A 35 1.56 -2.96 -32.72
CA ASP A 35 0.76 -2.52 -33.84
C ASP A 35 -0.31 -1.52 -33.39
N LYS A 36 -0.19 -0.29 -33.86
CA LYS A 36 -1.06 0.85 -33.57
C LYS A 36 -2.54 0.55 -33.87
N SER A 37 -2.82 -0.34 -34.82
CA SER A 37 -4.18 -0.66 -35.27
C SER A 37 -5.05 -1.35 -34.20
N ILE A 38 -4.45 -2.16 -33.33
CA ILE A 38 -5.16 -2.86 -32.24
C ILE A 38 -5.59 -1.86 -31.16
N PHE A 39 -4.75 -0.87 -30.87
CA PHE A 39 -5.03 0.15 -29.85
C PHE A 39 -5.98 1.23 -30.36
N GLU A 40 -5.90 1.60 -31.64
CA GLU A 40 -6.86 2.51 -32.27
C GLU A 40 -8.25 1.88 -32.41
N ALA A 41 -8.34 0.56 -32.63
CA ALA A 41 -9.61 -0.16 -32.65
C ALA A 41 -10.28 -0.23 -31.27
N ALA A 42 -9.51 -0.52 -30.22
CA ALA A 42 -10.01 -0.52 -28.84
C ALA A 42 -10.40 0.90 -28.37
N ALA A 43 -9.61 1.92 -28.71
CA ALA A 43 -9.95 3.32 -28.43
C ALA A 43 -11.17 3.83 -29.20
N LYS A 44 -11.41 3.30 -30.41
CA LYS A 44 -12.63 3.61 -31.18
C LYS A 44 -13.86 2.92 -30.59
N ALA A 45 -13.69 1.79 -29.90
CA ALA A 45 -14.78 1.04 -29.27
C ALA A 45 -15.11 1.54 -27.85
N GLU A 46 -14.12 1.94 -27.05
CA GLU A 46 -14.25 2.31 -25.61
C GLU A 46 -14.21 3.84 -25.34
N GLY A 47 -14.28 4.66 -26.39
CA GLY A 47 -14.34 6.12 -26.30
C GLY A 47 -13.00 6.84 -26.14
N ALA A 48 -13.06 8.14 -25.84
CA ALA A 48 -11.90 9.03 -25.85
C ALA A 48 -10.78 8.57 -24.90
N ILE A 49 -9.54 8.64 -25.38
CA ILE A 49 -8.35 8.32 -24.60
C ILE A 49 -7.95 9.54 -23.78
N GLU A 50 -7.93 9.41 -22.46
CA GLU A 50 -7.40 10.43 -21.56
C GLU A 50 -6.00 10.02 -21.09
N THR A 51 -4.99 10.81 -21.46
CA THR A 51 -3.61 10.59 -21.02
C THR A 51 -3.44 11.20 -19.63
N GLU A 52 -3.15 10.37 -18.63
CA GLU A 52 -2.77 10.82 -17.29
C GLU A 52 -1.34 10.40 -16.97
N LEU A 53 -0.65 11.19 -16.15
CA LEU A 53 0.61 10.76 -15.55
C LEU A 53 0.29 9.70 -14.50
N ALA A 54 0.85 8.50 -14.68
CA ALA A 54 0.81 7.45 -13.67
C ALA A 54 1.58 7.89 -12.41
N TYR A 55 1.39 7.17 -11.32
CA TYR A 55 2.07 7.43 -10.04
C TYR A 55 3.62 7.41 -10.13
N ASP A 56 4.19 6.73 -11.13
CA ASP A 56 5.64 6.58 -11.34
C ASP A 56 6.20 7.58 -12.38
N ASP A 57 5.54 8.72 -12.61
CA ASP A 57 5.91 9.74 -13.61
C ASP A 57 5.94 9.24 -15.09
N VAL A 58 5.39 8.05 -15.34
CA VAL A 58 5.26 7.48 -16.70
C VAL A 58 3.89 7.85 -17.27
N PRO A 59 3.80 8.46 -18.46
CA PRO A 59 2.51 8.78 -19.08
C PRO A 59 1.78 7.48 -19.44
N MET A 60 0.55 7.34 -18.96
CA MET A 60 -0.30 6.18 -19.18
C MET A 60 -1.68 6.64 -19.65
N GLN A 61 -2.17 5.99 -20.69
CA GLN A 61 -3.44 6.31 -21.32
C GLN A 61 -4.53 5.44 -20.73
N TRP A 62 -5.63 6.04 -20.28
CA TRP A 62 -6.82 5.31 -19.87
C TRP A 62 -7.92 5.58 -20.89
N THR A 63 -8.63 4.53 -21.32
CA THR A 63 -9.90 4.72 -22.03
C THR A 63 -10.92 5.32 -21.08
N LYS A 64 -11.87 6.09 -21.64
CA LYS A 64 -12.95 6.71 -20.85
C LYS A 64 -13.68 5.66 -20.03
N ASP A 65 -13.99 4.52 -20.63
CA ASP A 65 -14.73 3.42 -19.98
C ASP A 65 -13.93 2.80 -18.82
N ALA A 66 -12.62 2.58 -18.98
CA ALA A 66 -11.76 2.10 -17.89
C ALA A 66 -11.71 3.11 -16.73
N LYS A 67 -11.71 4.41 -17.05
CA LYS A 67 -11.73 5.52 -16.07
C LYS A 67 -13.05 5.65 -15.35
N GLU A 68 -14.16 5.38 -16.02
CA GLU A 68 -15.47 5.32 -15.40
C GLU A 68 -15.59 4.09 -14.50
N ALA A 69 -15.13 2.93 -14.97
CA ALA A 69 -15.20 1.68 -14.22
C ALA A 69 -14.43 1.72 -12.89
N ILE A 70 -13.24 2.35 -12.83
CA ILE A 70 -12.48 2.41 -11.57
C ILE A 70 -13.19 3.22 -10.47
N ARG A 71 -14.17 4.07 -10.82
CA ARG A 71 -14.99 4.80 -9.84
C ARG A 71 -15.95 3.89 -9.07
N ALA A 72 -16.21 2.68 -9.56
CA ALA A 72 -17.05 1.68 -8.88
C ALA A 72 -16.43 1.16 -7.58
N VAL A 73 -15.10 1.25 -7.42
CA VAL A 73 -14.44 0.87 -6.17
C VAL A 73 -14.78 1.92 -5.09
N PRO A 74 -15.43 1.55 -3.96
CA PRO A 74 -16.01 2.52 -3.03
C PRO A 74 -15.00 3.41 -2.30
N ALA A 75 -13.90 2.82 -1.80
CA ALA A 75 -12.93 3.56 -0.98
C ALA A 75 -11.88 4.27 -1.83
N GLY A 76 -11.59 5.55 -1.52
CA GLY A 76 -10.57 6.34 -2.23
C GLY A 76 -9.18 5.71 -2.19
N PHE A 77 -8.82 5.02 -1.09
CA PHE A 77 -7.57 4.29 -0.99
C PHE A 77 -7.57 3.02 -1.85
N GLN A 78 -8.62 2.19 -1.78
CA GLN A 78 -8.77 1.00 -2.63
C GLN A 78 -8.71 1.39 -4.11
N ARG A 79 -9.37 2.49 -4.52
CA ARG A 79 -9.27 3.06 -5.87
C ARG A 79 -7.84 3.37 -6.28
N ARG A 80 -7.10 4.10 -5.44
CA ARG A 80 -5.69 4.45 -5.71
C ARG A 80 -4.82 3.20 -5.82
N ARG A 81 -5.03 2.22 -4.95
CA ARG A 81 -4.31 0.94 -4.98
C ARG A 81 -4.61 0.13 -6.23
N ALA A 82 -5.89 0.02 -6.61
CA ALA A 82 -6.33 -0.64 -7.84
C ALA A 82 -5.72 0.05 -9.07
N LYS A 83 -5.78 1.39 -9.14
CA LYS A 83 -5.17 2.18 -10.22
C LYS A 83 -3.68 1.85 -10.35
N ALA A 84 -2.93 1.89 -9.25
CA ALA A 84 -1.51 1.57 -9.26
C ALA A 84 -1.22 0.11 -9.65
N LYS A 85 -2.04 -0.87 -9.23
CA LYS A 85 -1.91 -2.29 -9.62
C LYS A 85 -2.10 -2.46 -11.13
N ILE A 86 -3.14 -1.83 -11.69
CA ILE A 86 -3.45 -1.88 -13.11
C ILE A 86 -2.34 -1.21 -13.93
N GLU A 87 -1.91 -0.01 -13.54
CA GLU A 87 -0.82 0.70 -14.24
C GLU A 87 0.50 -0.09 -14.20
N LYS A 88 0.85 -0.66 -13.05
CA LYS A 88 2.08 -1.45 -12.89
C LYS A 88 2.07 -2.72 -13.74
N THR A 89 0.93 -3.40 -13.80
CA THR A 89 0.79 -4.65 -14.57
C THR A 89 0.71 -4.37 -16.06
N ALA A 90 0.02 -3.30 -16.48
CA ALA A 90 0.03 -2.79 -17.84
C ALA A 90 1.47 -2.48 -18.29
N ARG A 91 2.26 -1.77 -17.48
CA ARG A 91 3.67 -1.49 -17.77
C ARG A 91 4.51 -2.75 -17.94
N LYS A 92 4.36 -3.74 -17.04
CA LYS A 92 5.09 -5.02 -17.14
C LYS A 92 4.77 -5.79 -18.42
N LEU A 93 3.55 -5.64 -18.92
CA LEU A 93 3.10 -6.24 -20.17
C LEU A 93 3.39 -5.36 -21.40
N GLY A 94 4.03 -4.19 -21.21
CA GLY A 94 4.35 -3.27 -22.28
C GLY A 94 3.17 -2.47 -22.82
N MET A 95 2.03 -2.47 -22.12
CA MET A 95 0.83 -1.74 -22.51
C MET A 95 0.89 -0.30 -22.01
N THR A 96 0.69 0.65 -22.91
CA THR A 96 0.59 2.09 -22.60
C THR A 96 -0.84 2.58 -22.43
N THR A 97 -1.79 1.82 -22.96
CA THR A 97 -3.20 2.16 -23.02
C THR A 97 -3.96 1.09 -22.24
N ILE A 98 -4.60 1.51 -21.16
CA ILE A 98 -5.42 0.69 -20.28
C ILE A 98 -6.85 0.75 -20.81
N THR A 99 -7.33 -0.39 -21.29
CA THR A 99 -8.70 -0.60 -21.76
C THR A 99 -9.58 -1.10 -20.62
N LEU A 100 -10.90 -1.01 -20.79
CA LEU A 100 -11.87 -1.55 -19.85
C LEU A 100 -11.72 -3.07 -19.77
N GLU A 101 -11.58 -3.76 -20.90
CA GLU A 101 -11.41 -5.22 -20.93
C GLU A 101 -10.25 -5.69 -20.02
N TYR A 102 -9.12 -4.97 -20.07
CA TYR A 102 -7.96 -5.28 -19.25
C TYR A 102 -8.17 -4.90 -17.77
N ALA A 103 -8.74 -3.72 -17.52
CA ALA A 103 -8.87 -3.17 -16.16
C ALA A 103 -10.02 -3.82 -15.36
N ALA A 104 -11.10 -4.24 -16.04
CA ALA A 104 -12.33 -4.75 -15.46
C ALA A 104 -12.13 -5.85 -14.39
N PRO A 105 -11.37 -6.94 -14.64
CA PRO A 105 -11.19 -7.97 -13.63
C PRO A 105 -10.48 -7.45 -12.37
N MET A 106 -9.51 -6.55 -12.52
CA MET A 106 -8.79 -5.95 -11.38
C MET A 106 -9.66 -4.95 -10.61
N ILE A 107 -10.52 -4.22 -11.31
CA ILE A 107 -11.48 -3.29 -10.70
C ILE A 107 -12.53 -4.07 -9.91
N GLN A 108 -13.07 -5.15 -10.47
CA GLN A 108 -14.05 -6.02 -9.80
C GLN A 108 -13.47 -6.67 -8.55
N GLU A 109 -12.25 -7.20 -8.64
CA GLU A 109 -11.52 -7.74 -7.48
C GLU A 109 -11.39 -6.68 -6.38
N ALA A 110 -10.98 -5.46 -6.73
CA ALA A 110 -10.81 -4.37 -5.77
C ALA A 110 -12.13 -3.84 -5.20
N ALA A 111 -13.23 -3.91 -5.96
CA ALA A 111 -14.56 -3.51 -5.50
C ALA A 111 -15.19 -4.56 -4.57
N ALA A 112 -14.86 -5.83 -4.77
CA ALA A 112 -15.32 -6.96 -3.95
C ALA A 112 -14.43 -7.20 -2.71
N GLU A 113 -13.22 -6.65 -2.68
CA GLU A 113 -12.34 -6.74 -1.51
C GLU A 113 -12.95 -5.93 -0.35
N ASP A 114 -13.46 -6.64 0.67
CA ASP A 114 -13.85 -6.10 1.97
C ASP A 114 -12.63 -5.56 2.72
N TYR A 115 -12.07 -4.46 2.22
CA TYR A 115 -10.93 -3.81 2.84
C TYR A 115 -11.42 -3.02 4.06
N THR A 116 -11.21 -3.62 5.22
CA THR A 116 -11.29 -2.95 6.51
C THR A 116 -10.00 -2.13 6.68
N PRO A 117 -10.05 -0.79 6.68
CA PRO A 117 -8.87 -0.01 6.99
C PRO A 117 -8.40 -0.38 8.41
N ILE A 118 -7.12 -0.70 8.52
CA ILE A 118 -6.46 -1.14 9.78
C ILE A 118 -6.65 -0.11 10.92
N PHE A 119 -7.06 1.12 10.60
CA PHE A 119 -7.30 2.24 11.52
C PHE A 119 -8.77 2.66 11.71
N ALA A 120 -9.75 1.79 11.41
CA ALA A 120 -11.18 2.14 11.59
C ALA A 120 -11.57 2.55 13.03
N ASN A 121 -10.75 2.25 14.04
CA ASN A 121 -10.99 2.59 15.45
C ASN A 121 -10.05 3.67 16.02
N LYS A 122 -9.61 4.65 15.22
CA LYS A 122 -9.02 5.87 15.77
C LYS A 122 -9.59 7.09 15.07
N GLY A 123 -10.51 7.76 15.75
CA GLY A 123 -11.30 8.89 15.28
C GLY A 123 -10.51 9.84 14.38
N SER A 124 -10.77 9.73 13.08
CA SER A 124 -10.58 10.79 12.13
C SER A 124 -11.98 11.29 11.82
N GLY A 125 -12.25 12.53 12.26
CA GLY A 125 -13.58 13.13 12.18
C GLY A 125 -14.11 13.10 10.76
N THR A 126 -15.10 12.25 10.53
CA THR A 126 -16.12 12.51 9.52
C THR A 126 -16.95 13.67 10.06
N ALA A 127 -16.57 14.90 9.72
CA ALA A 127 -17.56 15.97 9.75
C ALA A 127 -18.56 15.68 8.62
N PRO A 128 -19.88 15.64 8.90
CA PRO A 128 -20.88 15.51 7.85
C PRO A 128 -20.93 16.79 7.01
N SER A 129 -21.20 16.62 5.72
CA SER A 129 -21.41 17.72 4.77
C SER A 129 -22.55 18.65 5.22
N THR A 130 -22.32 19.96 5.01
CA THR A 130 -23.30 21.03 4.68
C THR A 130 -24.46 21.25 5.68
N GLU A 131 -24.73 22.42 6.26
CA GLU A 131 -24.96 23.75 5.68
C GLU A 131 -24.95 24.83 6.79
N THR A 132 -24.83 26.11 6.39
CA THR A 132 -25.42 27.32 7.04
C THR A 132 -24.46 28.31 7.73
N LYS A 133 -24.22 29.40 6.97
CA LYS A 133 -24.02 30.81 7.33
C LYS A 133 -22.75 31.29 8.07
N LEU A 134 -22.05 32.17 7.34
CA LEU A 134 -21.20 33.27 7.79
C LEU A 134 -21.90 34.13 8.87
N ASN A 135 -21.21 34.51 9.95
CA ASN A 135 -20.69 35.88 10.18
C ASN A 135 -20.11 36.09 11.61
N GLU A 136 -18.98 36.82 11.69
CA GLU A 136 -18.41 37.71 12.75
C GLU A 136 -18.62 37.37 14.26
N THR A 137 -17.61 37.38 15.16
CA THR A 137 -16.66 38.46 15.51
C THR A 137 -15.56 37.91 16.45
N GLY A 138 -14.43 38.61 16.53
CA GLY A 138 -13.15 38.18 17.13
C GLY A 138 -13.06 37.95 18.65
N GLY A 139 -11.88 37.50 19.08
CA GLY A 139 -11.55 37.35 20.50
C GLY A 139 -10.23 36.61 20.74
N LYS A 140 -9.17 37.35 21.07
CA LYS A 140 -7.81 36.89 21.38
C LYS A 140 -7.76 36.40 22.84
N GLY A 141 -7.09 35.30 23.14
CA GLY A 141 -6.88 34.85 24.52
C GLY A 141 -5.94 33.64 24.64
N SER A 142 -4.83 33.84 25.34
CA SER A 142 -3.78 32.86 25.62
C SER A 142 -4.11 31.88 26.76
N ASN A 143 -3.41 30.75 26.72
CA ASN A 143 -2.90 29.93 27.83
C ASN A 143 -3.87 29.07 28.67
N GLY A 144 -3.43 27.84 28.97
CA GLY A 144 -4.07 26.95 29.95
C GLY A 144 -4.16 25.51 29.45
N GLY A 145 -3.26 24.64 29.94
CA GLY A 145 -3.05 23.30 29.44
C GLY A 145 -4.15 22.28 29.73
N ASN A 146 -3.94 21.06 29.25
CA ASN A 146 -4.35 19.87 30.00
C ASN A 146 -3.56 18.65 29.56
N GLY A 147 -3.06 17.91 30.53
CA GLY A 147 -2.47 16.59 30.34
C GLY A 147 -3.53 15.63 29.79
N GLY A 148 -3.16 14.90 28.75
CA GLY A 148 -3.91 13.75 28.24
C GLY A 148 -3.09 12.49 28.47
N GLY A 149 -3.03 12.04 29.73
CA GLY A 149 -2.53 10.71 30.06
C GLY A 149 -3.33 9.68 29.28
N GLN A 150 -2.69 9.06 28.28
CA GLN A 150 -3.27 7.95 27.56
C GLN A 150 -3.32 6.75 28.49
N MET A 151 -4.53 6.39 28.91
CA MET A 151 -4.84 5.13 29.56
C MET A 151 -4.36 3.99 28.66
N SER A 152 -3.21 3.41 29.00
CA SER A 152 -2.73 2.16 28.42
C SER A 152 -3.52 1.03 29.05
N VAL A 153 -4.05 0.13 28.23
CA VAL A 153 -4.55 -1.16 28.72
C VAL A 153 -3.39 -1.79 29.52
N PRO A 154 -3.61 -2.23 30.78
CA PRO A 154 -2.53 -2.77 31.59
C PRO A 154 -1.97 -4.02 30.88
N SER A 155 -0.78 -3.85 30.32
CA SER A 155 0.01 -4.94 29.76
C SER A 155 0.37 -5.88 30.90
N PRO A 156 0.19 -7.21 30.77
CA PRO A 156 0.58 -8.17 31.81
C PRO A 156 2.11 -8.16 32.05
N TYR A 157 2.87 -7.51 31.18
CA TYR A 157 4.32 -7.36 31.28
C TYR A 157 4.73 -6.05 31.95
N THR A 158 5.68 -6.14 32.88
CA THR A 158 6.39 -5.00 33.46
C THR A 158 7.60 -4.64 32.60
N TRP A 159 7.66 -3.42 32.07
CA TRP A 159 8.79 -2.96 31.24
C TRP A 159 9.79 -2.19 32.07
N THR A 160 11.09 -2.44 31.87
CA THR A 160 12.12 -1.58 32.44
C THR A 160 12.23 -0.27 31.63
N PRO A 161 12.67 0.84 32.26
CA PRO A 161 12.84 2.12 31.55
C PRO A 161 13.71 2.03 30.30
N GLU A 162 14.76 1.20 30.34
CA GLU A 162 15.70 0.99 29.24
C GLU A 162 15.05 0.23 28.08
N ALA A 163 14.23 -0.77 28.38
CA ALA A 163 13.48 -1.53 27.38
C ALA A 163 12.44 -0.63 26.67
N GLN A 164 11.79 0.26 27.43
CA GLN A 164 10.83 1.20 26.88
C GLN A 164 11.51 2.23 25.96
N GLN A 165 12.64 2.81 26.37
CA GLN A 165 13.43 3.69 25.50
C GLN A 165 13.86 2.99 24.20
N ARG A 166 14.21 1.71 24.27
CA ARG A 166 14.56 0.93 23.08
C ARG A 166 13.40 0.82 22.11
N LEU A 167 12.19 0.61 22.62
CA LEU A 167 10.96 0.56 21.85
C LEU A 167 10.60 1.94 21.27
N GLU A 168 10.84 3.02 22.01
CA GLU A 168 10.58 4.40 21.56
C GLU A 168 11.48 4.85 20.40
N ARG A 169 12.67 4.27 20.25
CA ARG A 169 13.53 4.49 19.06
C ARG A 169 12.93 3.94 17.77
N VAL A 170 11.99 3.01 17.86
CA VAL A 170 11.24 2.52 16.68
C VAL A 170 10.25 3.60 16.27
N PRO A 171 10.13 3.95 14.97
CA PRO A 171 9.19 4.96 14.52
C PRO A 171 7.76 4.71 15.01
N VAL A 172 7.08 5.77 15.42
CA VAL A 172 5.67 5.74 15.86
C VAL A 172 4.77 5.11 14.79
N GLY A 173 3.75 4.39 15.25
CA GLY A 173 2.79 3.69 14.42
C GLY A 173 3.06 2.19 14.36
N PHE A 174 2.67 1.57 13.24
CA PHE A 174 2.65 0.12 13.07
C PHE A 174 3.98 -0.58 13.40
N MET A 175 5.12 0.02 13.04
CA MET A 175 6.43 -0.57 13.31
C MET A 175 6.71 -0.73 14.82
N ARG A 176 6.32 0.26 15.63
CA ARG A 176 6.48 0.21 17.09
C ARG A 176 5.51 -0.79 17.72
N ASP A 177 4.27 -0.83 17.29
CA ASP A 177 3.27 -1.76 17.81
C ASP A 177 3.63 -3.22 17.48
N CYS A 178 4.09 -3.48 16.26
CA CYS A 178 4.63 -4.78 15.87
C CYS A 178 5.87 -5.16 16.69
N THR A 179 6.80 -4.22 16.86
CA THR A 179 8.00 -4.47 17.66
C THR A 179 7.64 -4.80 19.11
N LYS A 180 6.66 -4.10 19.70
CA LYS A 180 6.16 -4.37 21.04
C LYS A 180 5.56 -5.79 21.14
N ALA A 181 4.70 -6.17 20.19
CA ALA A 181 4.09 -7.50 20.16
C ALA A 181 5.13 -8.61 20.04
N LEU A 182 6.20 -8.39 19.25
CA LEU A 182 7.29 -9.36 19.08
C LEU A 182 8.13 -9.52 20.34
N ILE A 183 8.42 -8.42 21.04
CA ILE A 183 9.11 -8.47 22.33
C ILE A 183 8.26 -9.22 23.37
N GLN A 184 6.96 -8.96 23.42
CA GLN A 184 6.04 -9.66 24.32
C GLN A 184 5.97 -11.16 24.01
N LYS A 185 5.87 -11.52 22.72
CA LYS A 185 5.88 -12.92 22.28
C LYS A 185 7.19 -13.64 22.62
N HIS A 186 8.33 -12.94 22.53
CA HIS A 186 9.61 -13.49 22.98
C HIS A 186 9.63 -13.66 24.50
N ALA A 187 9.11 -12.68 25.25
CA ALA A 187 8.97 -12.74 26.69
C ALA A 187 8.12 -13.95 27.12
N ASP A 188 7.00 -14.22 26.44
CA ASP A 188 6.19 -15.43 26.67
C ASP A 188 6.97 -16.72 26.42
N LYS A 189 7.71 -16.77 25.31
CA LYS A 189 8.49 -17.94 24.91
C LYS A 189 9.55 -18.32 25.96
N ILE A 190 10.10 -17.32 26.64
CA ILE A 190 11.11 -17.53 27.71
C ILE A 190 10.49 -17.49 29.12
N GLY A 191 9.17 -17.31 29.24
CA GLY A 191 8.47 -17.21 30.53
C GLY A 191 8.80 -15.95 31.34
N ALA A 192 9.25 -14.87 30.70
CA ALA A 192 9.57 -13.61 31.35
C ALA A 192 8.35 -12.69 31.44
N SER A 193 7.92 -12.37 32.66
CA SER A 193 6.90 -11.34 32.93
C SER A 193 7.48 -9.92 32.98
N THR A 194 8.79 -9.80 33.18
CA THR A 194 9.52 -8.52 33.18
C THR A 194 10.33 -8.39 31.89
N ILE A 195 9.99 -7.40 31.07
CA ILE A 195 10.69 -7.09 29.83
C ILE A 195 11.86 -6.17 30.15
N THR A 196 13.05 -6.77 30.26
CA THR A 196 14.32 -6.06 30.39
C THR A 196 14.86 -5.62 29.02
N LEU A 197 15.89 -4.78 29.03
CA LEU A 197 16.57 -4.35 27.80
C LEU A 197 17.06 -5.54 26.96
N GLU A 198 17.52 -6.60 27.62
CA GLU A 198 18.00 -7.81 26.95
C GLU A 198 16.86 -8.56 26.26
N VAL A 199 15.72 -8.76 26.95
CA VAL A 199 14.52 -9.39 26.36
C VAL A 199 14.02 -8.56 25.17
N ALA A 200 14.01 -7.23 25.29
CA ALA A 200 13.63 -6.33 24.20
C ALA A 200 14.56 -6.45 22.99
N ASN A 201 15.88 -6.47 23.21
CA ASN A 201 16.86 -6.60 22.13
C ASN A 201 16.78 -7.98 21.45
N GLN A 202 16.64 -9.07 22.21
CA GLN A 202 16.48 -10.42 21.66
C GLN A 202 15.18 -10.57 20.85
N GLY A 203 14.08 -9.97 21.32
CA GLY A 203 12.81 -9.94 20.58
C GLY A 203 12.91 -9.16 19.26
N ILE A 204 13.61 -8.01 19.28
CA ILE A 204 13.87 -7.20 18.06
C ILE A 204 14.79 -7.94 17.07
N GLU A 205 15.79 -8.66 17.55
CA GLU A 205 16.72 -9.37 16.67
C GLU A 205 16.05 -10.57 15.98
N GLN A 206 15.21 -11.32 16.71
CA GLN A 206 14.36 -12.37 16.13
C GLN A 206 13.36 -11.80 15.11
N ALA A 207 12.86 -10.58 15.34
CA ALA A 207 11.97 -9.90 14.40
C ALA A 207 12.65 -9.61 13.06
N LYS A 208 13.92 -9.16 13.07
CA LYS A 208 14.67 -8.92 11.84
C LYS A 208 14.87 -10.20 11.04
N GLY A 209 15.27 -11.29 11.69
CA GLY A 209 15.44 -12.58 11.00
C GLY A 209 14.15 -13.07 10.37
N THR A 210 13.02 -12.97 11.09
CA THR A 210 11.70 -13.35 10.57
C THR A 210 11.25 -12.43 9.42
N MET A 211 11.57 -11.14 9.48
CA MET A 211 11.22 -10.16 8.45
C MET A 211 12.11 -10.28 7.21
N GLU A 212 13.39 -10.60 7.36
CA GLU A 212 14.33 -10.90 6.27
C GLU A 212 13.92 -12.17 5.52
N GLU A 213 13.52 -13.22 6.25
CA GLU A 213 13.00 -14.46 5.68
C GLU A 213 11.64 -14.25 4.97
N ALA A 214 10.77 -13.39 5.52
CA ALA A 214 9.53 -12.97 4.87
C ALA A 214 9.76 -12.22 3.56
N MET A 215 10.72 -11.28 3.56
CA MET A 215 11.12 -10.52 2.36
C MET A 215 11.66 -11.45 1.27
N LYS A 216 12.38 -12.52 1.65
CA LYS A 216 12.94 -13.51 0.73
C LYS A 216 11.92 -14.50 0.17
N SER A 217 10.94 -14.90 0.98
CA SER A 217 9.88 -15.85 0.59
C SER A 217 8.71 -15.19 -0.17
N GLY A 218 8.62 -13.86 -0.17
CA GLY A 218 7.55 -13.12 -0.85
C GLY A 218 6.19 -13.20 -0.14
N ASN A 219 6.10 -13.89 1.01
CA ASN A 219 4.87 -14.07 1.77
C ASN A 219 4.83 -13.16 3.02
N LEU A 220 4.93 -11.85 2.79
CA LEU A 220 4.93 -10.84 3.86
C LEU A 220 3.61 -10.83 4.63
N LYS A 221 2.49 -11.10 3.96
CA LYS A 221 1.14 -10.96 4.53
C LYS A 221 0.89 -12.02 5.62
N ASP A 222 1.12 -13.28 5.32
CA ASP A 222 0.84 -14.39 6.25
C ASP A 222 1.78 -14.35 7.46
N ILE A 223 3.02 -13.91 7.25
CA ILE A 223 4.01 -13.77 8.33
C ILE A 223 3.64 -12.61 9.24
N ILE A 224 3.23 -11.46 8.68
CA ILE A 224 2.75 -10.33 9.49
C ILE A 224 1.49 -10.72 10.28
N GLU A 225 0.54 -11.43 9.67
CA GLU A 225 -0.67 -11.90 10.37
C GLU A 225 -0.35 -12.87 11.52
N ARG A 226 0.60 -13.78 11.32
CA ARG A 226 1.08 -14.72 12.36
C ARG A 226 1.87 -14.04 13.48
N LEU A 227 2.54 -12.93 13.17
CA LEU A 227 3.30 -12.14 14.14
C LEU A 227 2.40 -11.15 14.92
N THR A 228 1.38 -10.60 14.27
CA THR A 228 0.43 -9.63 14.87
C THR A 228 -0.75 -10.30 15.59
N GLY A 229 -0.90 -11.62 15.49
CA GLY A 229 -1.88 -12.38 16.26
C GLY A 229 -3.33 -12.22 15.76
N ALA A 230 -3.54 -11.80 14.52
CA ALA A 230 -4.88 -11.61 13.95
C ALA A 230 -5.74 -12.90 13.89
N SER A 231 -5.14 -14.06 14.11
CA SER A 231 -5.80 -15.37 14.06
C SER A 231 -6.26 -15.92 15.42
N ALA A 232 -6.05 -15.22 16.54
CA ALA A 232 -6.48 -15.74 17.86
C ALA A 232 -7.99 -15.54 18.18
N SER A 233 -8.76 -14.86 17.33
CA SER A 233 -10.16 -14.49 17.62
C SER A 233 -11.23 -15.34 16.90
N LYS A 234 -10.87 -16.39 16.16
CA LYS A 234 -11.82 -17.12 15.29
C LYS A 234 -12.01 -18.63 15.55
N THR A 235 -11.56 -19.14 16.68
CA THR A 235 -11.90 -20.51 17.13
C THR A 235 -12.36 -20.49 18.58
N GLY A 236 -13.66 -20.32 18.78
CA GLY A 236 -14.27 -20.35 20.10
C GLY A 236 -15.72 -19.87 20.09
N LEU A 237 -16.58 -20.57 19.36
CA LEU A 237 -18.02 -20.70 19.62
C LEU A 237 -18.63 -21.58 18.52
N GLY A 238 -19.10 -22.76 18.92
CA GLY A 238 -19.66 -23.82 18.09
C GLY A 238 -19.42 -25.15 18.75
#